data_AF-A0A7S3N3A9-F1
#
_entry.id   AF-A0A7S3N3A9-F1
#
_cell.length_a   1.000
_cell.length_b   1.000
_cell.length_c   1.000
_cell.angle_alpha   90.00
_cell.angle_beta   90.00
_cell.angle_gamma   90.00
#
_symmetry.space_group_name_H-M   'P 1'
#
loop_
_entity.id
_entity.type
_entity.pdbx_description
1 polymer ?
#
loop_
_entity_poly.entity_id
_entity_poly.type
_entity_poly.pdbx_seq_one_letter_code
_entity_poly.pdbx_strand_id
1 'polypeptide(L)'
;MLGDFNFHHPCENRNLENLKFDDLWLERHSHFSGITWDPSTNSLINVIYPFDDRKMRLDRICLRPSTQVDLKEIMLTADRPMGKSFLYPSDHYALKATFAISKC
;
A
#
# COMPACT_ATOMS: atom_id res chain seq x y z
N MET A 1 -11.36 -0.04 -4.98
CA MET A 1 -10.26 0.10 -5.96
C MET A 1 -9.00 -0.41 -5.29
N LEU A 2 -8.14 -1.08 -6.03
CA LEU A 2 -6.85 -1.56 -5.53
C LEU A 2 -5.81 -1.48 -6.65
N GLY A 3 -4.57 -1.13 -6.30
CA GLY A 3 -3.45 -1.12 -7.25
C GLY A 3 -2.39 -0.09 -6.88
N ASP A 4 -1.47 0.13 -7.82
CA ASP A 4 -0.47 1.18 -7.78
C ASP A 4 -1.05 2.48 -8.36
N PHE A 5 -1.18 3.49 -7.51
CA PHE A 5 -1.72 4.80 -7.87
C PHE A 5 -0.63 5.79 -8.28
N ASN A 6 0.65 5.48 -8.02
CA ASN A 6 1.78 6.38 -8.23
C ASN A 6 1.59 7.77 -7.60
N PHE A 7 0.94 7.83 -6.43
CA PHE A 7 0.81 9.07 -5.66
C PHE A 7 2.09 9.32 -4.86
N HIS A 8 2.84 10.34 -5.27
CA HIS A 8 4.12 10.74 -4.69
C HIS A 8 3.95 11.75 -3.55
N HIS A 9 2.84 12.48 -3.53
CA HIS A 9 2.58 13.58 -2.61
C HIS A 9 1.31 13.36 -1.79
N PRO A 10 1.30 13.72 -0.49
CA PRO A 10 0.12 13.58 0.36
C PRO A 10 -1.12 14.31 -0.18
N CYS A 11 -0.94 15.39 -0.93
CA CYS A 11 -2.04 16.15 -1.51
C CYS A 11 -2.84 15.37 -2.57
N GLU A 12 -2.25 14.34 -3.19
CA GLU A 12 -2.93 13.49 -4.17
C GLU A 12 -3.99 12.59 -3.54
N ASN A 13 -3.96 12.39 -2.21
CA ASN A 13 -5.03 11.72 -1.47
C ASN A 13 -6.38 12.43 -1.66
N ARG A 14 -6.38 13.74 -1.92
CA ARG A 14 -7.59 14.51 -2.20
C ARG A 14 -8.33 14.00 -3.44
N ASN A 15 -7.63 13.35 -4.37
CA ASN A 15 -8.27 12.70 -5.52
C ASN A 15 -9.21 11.58 -5.08
N LEU A 16 -8.84 10.82 -4.04
CA LEU A 16 -9.68 9.76 -3.48
C LEU A 16 -10.88 10.34 -2.73
N GLU A 17 -10.64 11.37 -1.91
CA GLU A 17 -11.67 12.10 -1.16
C GLU A 17 -12.74 12.67 -2.10
N ASN A 18 -12.30 13.34 -3.19
CA ASN A 18 -13.19 13.90 -4.22
C ASN A 18 -14.05 12.83 -4.91
N LEU A 19 -13.51 11.61 -5.06
CA LEU A 19 -14.21 10.46 -5.64
C LEU A 19 -15.01 9.66 -4.61
N LYS A 20 -15.06 10.12 -3.35
CA LYS A 20 -15.74 9.49 -2.21
C LYS A 20 -15.25 8.08 -1.92
N PHE A 21 -13.93 7.87 -2.00
CA PHE A 21 -13.27 6.64 -1.58
C PHE A 21 -12.44 6.89 -0.33
N ASP A 22 -12.58 6.00 0.65
CA ASP A 22 -11.76 5.97 1.85
C ASP A 22 -10.51 5.14 1.60
N ASP A 23 -9.36 5.63 2.06
CA ASP A 23 -8.09 4.93 2.03
C ASP A 23 -7.99 4.01 3.25
N LEU A 24 -8.09 2.69 3.01
CA LEU A 24 -8.23 1.71 4.07
C LEU A 24 -6.99 1.62 4.98
N TRP A 25 -5.81 1.98 4.46
CA TRP A 25 -4.61 2.00 5.30
C TRP A 25 -4.70 3.11 6.33
N LEU A 26 -5.09 4.32 5.89
CA LEU A 26 -5.22 5.46 6.79
C LEU A 26 -6.37 5.31 7.78
N GLU A 27 -7.45 4.64 7.38
CA GLU A 27 -8.56 4.30 8.27
C GLU A 27 -8.11 3.43 9.46
N ARG A 28 -7.27 2.42 9.21
CA ARG A 28 -6.80 1.50 10.25
C ARG A 28 -5.56 1.99 11.00
N HIS A 29 -4.65 2.65 10.29
CA HIS A 29 -3.29 2.96 10.74
C HIS A 29 -2.97 4.45 10.55
N SER A 30 -3.75 5.32 11.18
CA SER A 30 -3.63 6.79 11.05
C SER A 30 -2.23 7.34 11.36
N HIS A 31 -1.41 6.60 12.11
CA HIS A 31 -0.06 6.99 12.52
C HIS A 31 1.08 6.29 11.76
N PHE A 32 0.78 5.32 10.90
CA PHE A 32 1.80 4.60 10.13
C PHE A 32 1.71 4.97 8.65
N SER A 33 2.86 5.25 8.04
CA SER A 33 2.94 5.77 6.67
C SER A 33 2.52 4.78 5.59
N GLY A 34 2.57 3.46 5.86
CA GLY A 34 2.15 2.42 4.92
C GLY A 34 2.98 2.35 3.65
N ILE A 35 4.30 2.57 3.77
CA ILE A 35 5.23 2.60 2.65
C ILE A 35 5.20 1.27 1.90
N THR A 36 4.93 1.32 0.61
CA THR A 36 4.96 0.15 -0.28
C THR A 36 6.19 0.15 -1.17
N TRP A 37 6.97 1.24 -1.18
CA TRP A 37 8.20 1.36 -1.94
C TRP A 37 9.27 2.04 -1.08
N ASP A 38 10.28 1.29 -0.65
CA ASP A 38 11.36 1.77 0.22
C ASP A 38 12.74 1.21 -0.20
N PRO A 39 13.60 2.01 -0.83
CA PRO A 39 14.92 1.60 -1.29
C PRO A 39 15.89 1.30 -0.14
N SER A 40 15.61 1.76 1.09
CA SER A 40 16.45 1.46 2.25
C SER A 40 16.26 0.04 2.77
N THR A 41 15.12 -0.59 2.46
CA THR A 41 14.79 -1.95 2.92
C THR A 41 14.53 -2.92 1.78
N ASN A 42 14.29 -2.48 0.55
CA ASN A 42 14.17 -3.34 -0.63
C ASN A 42 15.35 -3.11 -1.58
N SER A 43 16.34 -4.01 -1.53
CA SER A 43 17.54 -3.91 -2.37
C SER A 43 17.26 -4.01 -3.87
N LEU A 44 16.13 -4.58 -4.29
CA LEU A 44 15.78 -4.68 -5.70
C LEU A 44 15.57 -3.29 -6.32
N ILE A 45 15.00 -2.34 -5.56
CA ILE A 45 14.81 -0.97 -6.03
C ILE A 45 16.14 -0.36 -6.46
N ASN A 46 17.18 -0.46 -5.64
CA ASN A 46 18.49 0.12 -5.95
C ASN A 46 19.17 -0.52 -7.18
N VAL A 47 18.79 -1.75 -7.53
CA VAL A 47 19.28 -2.42 -8.74
C VAL A 47 18.62 -1.84 -10.00
N ILE A 48 17.33 -1.46 -9.90
CA ILE A 48 16.54 -0.97 -11.04
C ILE A 48 16.67 0.57 -11.18
N TYR A 49 16.62 1.28 -10.05
CA TYR A 49 16.62 2.73 -9.92
C TYR A 49 17.77 3.17 -9.00
N PRO A 50 19.02 3.16 -9.51
CA PRO A 50 20.16 3.54 -8.69
C PRO A 50 20.05 4.99 -8.22
N PHE A 51 20.45 5.23 -6.97
CA PHE A 51 20.44 6.53 -6.28
C PHE A 51 19.06 7.10 -5.93
N ASP A 52 17.97 6.38 -6.16
CA ASP A 52 16.66 6.79 -5.66
C ASP A 52 16.53 6.41 -4.17
N ASP A 53 16.30 7.40 -3.31
CA ASP A 53 16.21 7.26 -1.86
C ASP A 53 14.80 7.56 -1.32
N ARG A 54 13.83 7.79 -2.21
CA ARG A 54 12.47 8.19 -1.84
C ARG A 54 11.74 7.05 -1.14
N LYS A 55 10.89 7.39 -0.17
CA LYS A 55 10.00 6.41 0.48
C LYS A 55 8.57 6.76 0.14
N MET A 56 7.86 5.83 -0.49
CA MET A 56 6.57 6.15 -1.12
C MET A 56 5.49 5.13 -0.79
N ARG A 57 4.25 5.64 -0.69
CA ARG A 57 3.04 4.83 -0.59
C ARG A 57 2.30 4.91 -1.92
N LEU A 58 2.79 4.10 -2.85
CA LEU A 58 2.31 4.05 -4.22
C LEU A 58 1.08 3.16 -4.32
N ASP A 59 1.07 2.03 -3.61
CA ASP A 59 -0.01 1.05 -3.64
C ASP A 59 -1.07 1.35 -2.59
N ARG A 60 -2.33 1.25 -2.99
CA ARG A 60 -3.48 1.62 -2.16
C ARG A 60 -4.63 0.65 -2.37
N ILE A 61 -5.37 0.41 -1.29
CA ILE A 61 -6.69 -0.21 -1.34
C ILE A 61 -7.66 0.83 -0.80
N CYS A 62 -8.64 1.19 -1.62
CA CYS A 62 -9.64 2.19 -1.28
C CYS A 62 -11.05 1.63 -1.46
N LEU A 63 -11.96 1.97 -0.56
CA LEU A 63 -13.33 1.49 -0.58
C LEU A 63 -14.29 2.68 -0.50
N ARG A 64 -15.44 2.61 -1.19
CA ARG A 64 -16.52 3.57 -0.90
C ARG A 64 -17.19 3.16 0.41
N PRO A 65 -17.54 4.11 1.30
CA PRO A 65 -18.27 3.79 2.52
C PRO A 65 -19.46 2.86 2.24
N SER A 66 -19.53 1.75 2.97
CA SER A 66 -20.59 0.74 2.82
C SER A 66 -20.86 0.08 4.16
N THR A 67 -22.12 -0.24 4.44
CA THR A 67 -22.52 -1.00 5.63
C THR A 67 -22.39 -2.53 5.43
N GLN A 68 -22.12 -2.98 4.21
CA GLN A 68 -22.07 -4.40 3.86
C GLN A 68 -20.67 -5.02 3.99
N VAL A 69 -19.63 -4.20 4.03
CA VAL A 69 -18.24 -4.63 4.00
C VAL A 69 -17.53 -4.04 5.21
N ASP A 70 -17.01 -4.91 6.06
CA ASP A 70 -16.27 -4.52 7.25
C ASP A 70 -14.80 -4.94 7.10
N LEU A 71 -13.89 -3.97 7.18
CA LEU A 71 -12.45 -4.21 7.12
C LEU A 71 -12.02 -4.95 8.38
N LYS A 72 -11.56 -6.20 8.25
CA LYS A 72 -11.01 -6.95 9.38
C LYS A 72 -9.55 -6.65 9.59
N GLU A 73 -8.79 -6.62 8.50
CA GLU A 73 -7.34 -6.50 8.56
C GLU A 73 -6.81 -5.81 7.30
N ILE A 74 -5.76 -5.01 7.47
CA ILE A 74 -4.93 -4.53 6.37
C ILE A 74 -3.46 -4.53 6.79
N MET A 75 -2.60 -5.07 5.94
CA MET A 75 -1.18 -5.25 6.24
C MET A 75 -0.32 -5.21 4.97
N LEU A 76 0.96 -4.86 5.17
CA LEU A 76 2.00 -5.06 4.18
C LEU A 76 2.48 -6.51 4.23
N THR A 77 2.83 -7.05 3.06
CA THR A 77 3.40 -8.39 2.91
C THR A 77 4.42 -8.39 1.77
N ALA A 78 5.09 -9.53 1.54
CA ALA A 78 6.19 -9.64 0.59
C ALA A 78 7.33 -8.64 0.86
N ASP A 79 7.53 -8.26 2.13
CA ASP A 79 8.54 -7.32 2.63
C ASP A 79 9.89 -7.99 2.94
N ARG A 80 10.12 -9.20 2.42
CA ARG A 80 11.31 -10.00 2.68
C ARG A 80 11.90 -10.56 1.38
N PRO A 81 13.24 -10.74 1.33
CA PRO A 81 13.89 -11.40 0.21
C PRO A 81 13.42 -12.85 0.06
N MET A 82 13.50 -13.35 -1.18
CA MET A 82 13.19 -14.74 -1.50
C MET A 82 14.39 -15.65 -1.21
N GLY A 83 14.23 -16.56 -0.24
CA GLY A 83 15.22 -17.58 0.11
C GLY A 83 16.50 -16.97 0.72
N LYS A 84 17.66 -17.45 0.26
CA LYS A 84 18.98 -16.92 0.66
C LYS A 84 19.49 -15.80 -0.27
N SER A 85 18.67 -15.36 -1.23
CA SER A 85 19.04 -14.28 -2.14
C SER A 85 18.73 -12.91 -1.54
N PHE A 86 19.29 -11.84 -2.11
CA PHE A 86 18.91 -10.46 -1.83
C PHE A 86 17.73 -9.99 -2.71
N LEU A 87 17.12 -10.91 -3.47
CA LEU A 87 16.09 -10.58 -4.44
C LEU A 87 14.72 -10.58 -3.77
N TYR A 88 14.04 -9.44 -3.82
CA TYR A 88 12.66 -9.32 -3.37
C TYR A 88 11.70 -9.84 -4.44
N PRO A 89 10.46 -10.24 -4.07
CA PRO A 89 9.44 -10.64 -5.04
C PRO A 89 9.08 -9.55 -6.05
N SER A 90 9.18 -8.29 -5.63
CA SER A 90 8.89 -7.09 -6.40
C SER A 90 9.67 -5.92 -5.80
N ASP A 91 9.85 -4.84 -6.56
CA ASP A 91 10.35 -3.56 -6.05
C ASP A 91 9.29 -2.86 -5.16
N HIS A 92 8.04 -3.32 -5.23
CA HIS A 92 6.95 -2.94 -4.31
C HIS A 92 6.69 -4.03 -3.26
N TYR A 93 6.36 -3.60 -2.04
CA TYR A 93 5.71 -4.43 -1.03
C TYR A 93 4.22 -4.55 -1.34
N ALA A 94 3.67 -5.74 -1.11
CA ALA A 94 2.27 -6.01 -1.40
C ALA A 94 1.37 -5.49 -0.27
N LEU A 95 0.22 -4.93 -0.63
CA LEU A 95 -0.82 -4.54 0.31
C LEU A 95 -1.95 -5.59 0.29
N LYS A 96 -2.29 -6.13 1.47
CA LYS A 96 -3.34 -7.14 1.63
C LYS A 96 -4.40 -6.63 2.58
N ALA A 97 -5.66 -6.70 2.17
CA ALA A 97 -6.82 -6.43 3.02
C ALA A 97 -7.75 -7.64 3.11
N THR A 98 -8.29 -7.90 4.30
CA THR A 98 -9.27 -8.96 4.58
C THR A 98 -10.57 -8.31 5.04
N PHE A 99 -11.70 -8.74 4.47
CA PHE A 99 -13.01 -8.18 4.76
C PHE A 99 -13.96 -9.26 5.28
N ALA A 100 -14.89 -8.87 6.16
CA ALA A 100 -16.11 -9.61 6.37
C ALA A 100 -17.23 -8.98 5.54
N ILE A 101 -18.07 -9.83 4.95
CA ILE A 101 -19.22 -9.41 4.17
C ILE A 101 -20.47 -9.75 4.97
N SER A 102 -21.24 -8.73 5.33
CA SER A 102 -22.53 -8.90 5.97
C SER A 102 -23.56 -9.34 4.93
N LYS A 103 -24.36 -10.37 5.26
CA LYS A 103 -25.53 -10.72 4.46
C LYS A 103 -26.65 -9.72 4.78
N CYS A 104 -27.27 -9.16 3.74
CA CYS A 104 -28.52 -8.43 3.85
C CYS A 104 -29.67 -9.36 4.21
#